data_AF-A0AAP0S6F2-F1
#
_entry.id   AF-A0AAP0S6F2-F1
#
_cell.length_a   1.000
_cell.length_b   1.000
_cell.length_c   1.000
_cell.angle_alpha   90.00
_cell.angle_beta   90.00
_cell.angle_gamma   90.00
#
_symmetry.space_group_name_H-M   'P 1'
#
loop_
_entity.id
_entity.type
_entity.pdbx_description
1 polymer ?
#
loop_
_entity_poly.entity_id
_entity_poly.type
_entity_poly.pdbx_seq_one_letter_code
_entity_poly.pdbx_strand_id
1 'polypeptide(L)'
;MTMVFSTSTTTSTATAIVLVSLILLLPSSYSSGVPKSDLDLLEFPLNLEYLEAEFFLWGSLGYGLDKVAPNLTMGGPPPVGARRANLDHFTRDVIRQFAFQEVGHLRAIKNTVKGFPRPLLNLSAASFATVMDNAFGKPLEPPFDPYASGLNFLLASYVIPYVGLTGYVGANSKLEGAISKRGLWEILPFIGR
;
A
#
# COMPACT_ATOMS: atom_id res chain seq x y z
N MET A 1 26.73 72.64 -27.71
CA MET A 1 27.15 72.56 -26.29
C MET A 1 26.01 71.92 -25.53
N THR A 2 26.07 70.60 -25.36
CA THR A 2 24.98 69.72 -24.91
C THR A 2 25.00 69.58 -23.39
N MET A 3 23.84 69.76 -22.75
CA MET A 3 23.65 69.46 -21.31
C MET A 3 23.47 67.96 -21.09
N VAL A 4 24.16 67.40 -20.09
CA VAL A 4 23.99 66.02 -19.63
C VAL A 4 23.30 66.05 -18.27
N PHE A 5 22.12 65.43 -18.17
CA PHE A 5 21.41 65.18 -16.91
C PHE A 5 22.01 63.96 -16.20
N SER A 6 22.26 64.07 -14.90
CA SER A 6 22.63 62.94 -14.04
C SER A 6 21.37 62.46 -13.30
N THR A 7 21.03 61.18 -13.43
CA THR A 7 19.94 60.53 -12.68
C THR A 7 20.52 59.70 -11.54
N SER A 8 20.13 60.02 -10.31
CA SER A 8 20.42 59.22 -9.12
C SER A 8 19.46 58.05 -9.03
N THR A 9 20.00 56.83 -8.92
CA THR A 9 19.21 55.60 -8.74
C THR A 9 19.10 55.27 -7.25
N THR A 10 17.95 55.54 -6.63
CA THR A 10 17.64 55.13 -5.25
C THR A 10 17.01 53.74 -5.26
N THR A 11 17.80 52.69 -5.01
CA THR A 11 17.32 51.31 -4.95
C THR A 11 17.11 50.85 -3.50
N SER A 12 15.85 50.96 -3.07
CA SER A 12 15.06 49.93 -2.36
C SER A 12 15.72 49.12 -1.24
N THR A 13 16.00 49.74 -0.09
CA THR A 13 16.23 49.01 1.18
C THR A 13 14.92 48.51 1.81
N ALA A 14 13.77 49.07 1.43
CA ALA A 14 12.47 48.73 2.01
C ALA A 14 11.92 47.37 1.59
N THR A 15 12.25 46.89 0.37
CA THR A 15 11.73 45.60 -0.13
C THR A 15 12.38 44.39 0.54
N ALA A 16 13.65 44.49 0.93
CA ALA A 16 14.37 43.41 1.61
C ALA A 16 13.81 43.13 3.02
N ILE A 17 13.39 44.18 3.76
CA ILE A 17 12.88 44.05 5.13
C ILE A 17 11.49 43.38 5.15
N VAL A 18 10.64 43.69 4.16
CA VAL A 18 9.31 43.08 4.03
C VAL A 18 9.43 41.58 3.69
N LEU A 19 10.39 41.20 2.83
CA LEU A 19 10.61 39.81 2.45
C LEU A 19 11.14 38.97 3.62
N VAL A 20 12.05 39.53 4.43
CA VAL A 20 12.60 38.85 5.63
C VAL A 20 11.56 38.74 6.75
N SER A 21 10.68 39.73 6.90
CA SER A 21 9.60 39.71 7.89
C SER A 21 8.50 38.70 7.55
N LEU A 22 8.25 38.46 6.25
CA LEU A 22 7.28 37.46 5.79
C LEU A 22 7.76 36.02 6.02
N ILE A 23 9.08 35.77 6.00
CA ILE A 23 9.68 34.46 6.28
C ILE A 23 9.62 34.11 7.77
N LEU A 24 9.65 35.11 8.66
CA LEU A 24 9.59 34.94 10.12
C LEU A 24 8.15 34.73 10.66
N LEU A 25 7.13 35.02 9.84
CA LEU A 25 5.70 34.80 10.16
C LEU A 25 5.17 33.44 9.68
N LEU A 26 5.99 32.64 9.00
CA LEU A 26 5.64 31.26 8.68
C LEU A 26 5.63 30.47 10.00
N PRO A 27 4.50 29.87 10.41
CA PRO A 27 4.45 29.07 11.62
C PRO A 27 5.45 27.92 11.49
N SER A 28 6.56 28.05 12.23
CA SER A 28 7.54 26.99 12.43
C SER A 28 6.93 25.97 13.37
N SER A 29 6.06 25.10 12.85
CA SER A 29 5.61 23.83 13.43
C SER A 29 4.61 23.15 12.48
N TYR A 30 5.06 22.70 11.30
CA TYR A 30 4.44 21.50 10.75
C TYR A 30 4.99 20.35 11.58
N SER A 31 4.17 19.82 12.48
CA SER A 31 4.42 18.50 13.05
C SER A 31 4.67 17.54 11.88
N SER A 32 5.91 17.10 11.73
CA SER A 32 6.36 16.18 10.67
C SER A 32 5.93 14.73 10.91
N GLY A 33 5.02 14.52 11.87
CA GLY A 33 4.44 13.23 12.19
C GLY A 33 3.14 13.00 11.43
N VAL A 34 2.92 11.75 11.01
CA VAL A 34 1.62 11.27 10.54
C VAL A 34 0.58 11.53 11.63
N PRO A 35 -0.53 12.26 11.36
CA PRO A 35 -1.61 12.45 12.32
C PRO A 35 -2.06 11.13 12.93
N LYS A 36 -2.44 11.11 14.21
CA LYS A 36 -2.83 9.86 14.87
C LYS A 36 -4.06 9.22 14.21
N SER A 37 -5.00 10.04 13.72
CA SER A 37 -6.12 9.62 12.88
C SER A 37 -5.68 8.92 11.59
N ASP A 38 -4.63 9.42 10.95
CA ASP A 38 -4.07 8.84 9.72
C ASP A 38 -3.34 7.51 9.98
N LEU A 39 -2.77 7.32 11.18
CA LEU A 39 -2.17 6.04 11.58
C LEU A 39 -3.23 4.94 11.58
N ASP A 40 -4.37 5.18 12.24
CA ASP A 40 -5.48 4.22 12.31
C ASP A 40 -6.05 3.90 10.91
N LEU A 41 -6.04 4.88 10.01
CA LEU A 41 -6.49 4.71 8.61
C LEU A 41 -5.51 3.89 7.75
N LEU A 42 -4.23 3.85 8.10
CA LEU A 42 -3.20 3.09 7.37
C LEU A 42 -3.03 1.65 7.89
N GLU A 43 -3.60 1.31 9.05
CA GLU A 43 -3.54 -0.05 9.59
C GLU A 43 -4.33 -1.07 8.76
N PHE A 44 -5.49 -0.67 8.23
CA PHE A 44 -6.29 -1.53 7.36
C PHE A 44 -5.61 -1.81 6.00
N PRO A 45 -5.13 -0.80 5.25
CA PRO A 45 -4.23 -0.99 4.10
C PRO A 45 -3.08 -1.95 4.39
N LEU A 46 -2.35 -1.76 5.49
CA LEU A 46 -1.19 -2.60 5.80
C LEU A 46 -1.56 -4.09 6.00
N ASN A 47 -2.72 -4.39 6.60
CA ASN A 47 -3.22 -5.76 6.72
C ASN A 47 -3.47 -6.41 5.35
N LEU A 48 -4.04 -5.65 4.42
CA LEU A 48 -4.32 -6.11 3.06
C LEU A 48 -3.04 -6.39 2.29
N GLU A 49 -2.07 -5.47 2.37
CA GLU A 49 -0.78 -5.66 1.72
C GLU A 49 -0.05 -6.92 2.23
N TYR A 50 -0.16 -7.26 3.52
CA TYR A 50 0.36 -8.53 4.03
C TYR A 50 -0.39 -9.73 3.44
N LEU A 51 -1.72 -9.65 3.36
CA LEU A 51 -2.56 -10.71 2.80
C LEU A 51 -2.20 -11.00 1.34
N GLU A 52 -2.14 -9.95 0.51
CA GLU A 52 -1.84 -10.05 -0.92
C GLU A 52 -0.39 -10.48 -1.17
N ALA A 53 0.58 -9.87 -0.49
CA ALA A 53 1.98 -10.26 -0.61
C ALA A 53 2.20 -11.74 -0.26
N GLU A 54 1.67 -12.21 0.87
CA GLU A 54 1.78 -13.63 1.24
C GLU A 54 1.08 -14.53 0.22
N PHE A 55 -0.14 -14.20 -0.18
CA PHE A 55 -0.91 -15.03 -1.12
C PHE A 55 -0.19 -15.17 -2.47
N PHE A 56 0.28 -14.08 -3.06
CA PHE A 56 0.96 -14.10 -4.36
C PHE A 56 2.37 -14.70 -4.30
N LEU A 57 3.12 -14.45 -3.22
CA LEU A 57 4.45 -15.06 -3.02
C LEU A 57 4.33 -16.58 -2.88
N TRP A 58 3.43 -17.06 -2.03
CA TRP A 58 3.18 -18.48 -1.88
C TRP A 58 2.67 -19.11 -3.17
N GLY A 59 1.68 -18.50 -3.83
CA GLY A 59 1.13 -19.00 -5.08
C GLY A 59 2.18 -19.18 -6.17
N SER A 60 3.07 -18.21 -6.36
CA SER A 60 4.07 -18.23 -7.43
C SER A 60 5.38 -18.97 -7.08
N LEU A 61 5.89 -18.78 -5.86
CA LEU A 61 7.22 -19.25 -5.43
C LEU A 61 7.15 -20.46 -4.49
N GLY A 62 6.07 -20.60 -3.73
CA GLY A 62 5.95 -21.61 -2.66
C GLY A 62 6.61 -21.23 -1.34
N TYR A 63 6.86 -19.94 -1.12
CA TYR A 63 7.32 -19.36 0.14
C TYR A 63 6.96 -17.87 0.22
N GLY A 64 6.84 -17.35 1.44
CA GLY A 64 6.36 -15.99 1.70
C GLY A 64 7.43 -14.96 2.07
N LEU A 65 7.01 -13.93 2.81
CA LEU A 65 7.86 -12.80 3.21
C LEU A 65 9.06 -13.22 4.07
N ASP A 66 8.94 -14.33 4.82
CA ASP A 66 10.03 -14.85 5.67
C ASP A 66 11.31 -15.16 4.87
N LYS A 67 11.18 -15.44 3.56
CA LYS A 67 12.34 -15.62 2.66
C LYS A 67 12.60 -14.40 1.79
N VAL A 68 11.55 -13.73 1.30
CA VAL A 68 11.67 -12.69 0.28
C VAL A 68 12.07 -11.35 0.88
N ALA A 69 11.51 -11.01 2.04
CA ALA A 69 11.72 -9.73 2.71
C ALA A 69 11.45 -9.88 4.22
N PRO A 70 12.27 -10.66 4.96
CA PRO A 70 11.99 -11.02 6.36
C PRO A 70 11.86 -9.82 7.28
N ASN A 71 12.57 -8.73 7.00
CA ASN A 71 12.47 -7.47 7.72
C ASN A 71 11.06 -6.86 7.67
N LEU A 72 10.30 -7.10 6.61
CA LEU A 72 8.93 -6.61 6.47
C LEU A 72 7.95 -7.38 7.37
N THR A 73 8.27 -8.58 7.86
CA THR A 73 7.37 -9.33 8.77
C THR A 73 7.33 -8.72 10.18
N MET A 74 8.39 -8.01 10.59
CA MET A 74 8.64 -7.54 11.96
C MET A 74 8.45 -8.64 13.03
N GLY A 75 8.81 -9.88 12.70
CA GLY A 75 8.69 -11.03 13.61
C GLY A 75 7.27 -11.59 13.75
N GLY A 76 6.32 -11.14 12.92
CA GLY A 76 4.98 -11.72 12.85
C GLY A 76 5.01 -13.18 12.36
N PRO A 77 4.04 -14.02 12.77
CA PRO A 77 4.02 -15.45 12.42
C PRO A 77 3.78 -15.68 10.92
N PRO A 78 4.29 -16.78 10.34
CA PRO A 78 4.01 -17.15 8.95
C PRO A 78 2.53 -17.48 8.73
N PRO A 79 2.02 -17.34 7.49
CA PRO A 79 0.65 -17.70 7.19
C PRO A 79 0.43 -19.21 7.34
N VAL A 80 -0.80 -19.60 7.63
CA VAL A 80 -1.21 -21.01 7.69
C VAL A 80 -1.90 -21.44 6.41
N GLY A 81 -1.62 -22.66 5.96
CA GLY A 81 -2.29 -23.28 4.81
C GLY A 81 -1.92 -22.72 3.43
N ALA A 82 -1.01 -21.73 3.37
CA ALA A 82 -0.48 -21.21 2.13
C ALA A 82 0.36 -22.28 1.41
N ARG A 83 0.21 -22.39 0.08
CA ARG A 83 0.97 -23.36 -0.72
C ARG A 83 1.27 -22.82 -2.11
N ARG A 84 2.19 -23.48 -2.80
CA ARG A 84 2.44 -23.20 -4.21
C ARG A 84 1.23 -23.60 -5.04
N ALA A 85 0.77 -22.71 -5.90
CA ALA A 85 -0.33 -22.96 -6.80
C ALA A 85 0.13 -23.74 -8.05
N ASN A 86 -0.77 -24.53 -8.61
CA ASN A 86 -0.56 -25.23 -9.88
C ASN A 86 -0.78 -24.26 -11.04
N LEU A 87 0.25 -23.45 -11.34
CA LEU A 87 0.26 -22.43 -12.38
C LEU A 87 1.14 -22.86 -13.55
N ASP A 88 0.69 -22.60 -14.79
CA ASP A 88 1.56 -22.67 -15.96
C ASP A 88 2.68 -21.60 -15.88
N HIS A 89 3.63 -21.66 -16.81
CA HIS A 89 4.79 -20.78 -16.76
C HIS A 89 4.42 -19.30 -16.86
N PHE A 90 3.52 -18.95 -17.77
CA PHE A 90 3.14 -17.58 -18.01
C PHE A 90 2.37 -17.01 -16.82
N THR A 91 1.33 -17.70 -16.36
CA THR A 91 0.54 -17.24 -15.21
C THR A 91 1.40 -17.14 -13.95
N ARG A 92 2.32 -18.08 -13.72
CA ARG A 92 3.24 -18.00 -12.58
C ARG A 92 4.14 -16.77 -12.63
N ASP A 93 4.64 -16.40 -13.80
CA ASP A 93 5.49 -15.22 -13.97
C ASP A 93 4.71 -13.93 -13.75
N VAL A 94 3.44 -13.88 -14.17
CA VAL A 94 2.54 -12.75 -13.87
C VAL A 94 2.25 -12.66 -12.37
N ILE A 95 1.85 -13.75 -11.73
CA ILE A 95 1.58 -13.76 -10.28
C ILE A 95 2.84 -13.40 -9.46
N ARG A 96 4.04 -13.78 -9.93
CA ARG A 96 5.28 -13.37 -9.30
C ARG A 96 5.49 -11.84 -9.37
N GLN A 97 5.12 -11.21 -10.47
CA GLN A 97 5.20 -9.75 -10.60
C GLN A 97 4.25 -9.06 -9.62
N PHE A 98 3.01 -9.54 -9.48
CA PHE A 98 2.08 -9.05 -8.46
C PHE A 98 2.68 -9.22 -7.06
N ALA A 99 3.24 -10.39 -6.77
CA ALA A 99 3.89 -10.65 -5.48
C ALA A 99 4.98 -9.62 -5.13
N PHE A 100 5.83 -9.26 -6.10
CA PHE A 100 6.87 -8.26 -5.87
C PHE A 100 6.34 -6.83 -5.80
N GLN A 101 5.22 -6.55 -6.46
CA GLN A 101 4.52 -5.28 -6.34
C GLN A 101 4.00 -5.08 -4.90
N GLU A 102 3.33 -6.07 -4.33
CA GLU A 102 2.80 -5.98 -2.94
C GLU A 102 3.93 -5.90 -1.89
N VAL A 103 5.06 -6.58 -2.14
CA VAL A 103 6.27 -6.38 -1.32
C VAL A 103 6.76 -4.93 -1.40
N GLY A 104 6.64 -4.29 -2.56
CA GLY A 104 6.92 -2.88 -2.77
C GLY A 104 5.96 -1.98 -1.98
N HIS A 105 4.66 -2.24 -2.03
CA HIS A 105 3.65 -1.51 -1.27
C HIS A 105 3.87 -1.62 0.25
N LEU A 106 4.13 -2.83 0.77
CA LEU A 106 4.51 -3.03 2.18
C LEU A 106 5.69 -2.16 2.58
N ARG A 107 6.71 -2.05 1.72
CA ARG A 107 7.88 -1.20 1.96
C ARG A 107 7.52 0.28 1.96
N ALA A 108 6.68 0.73 1.03
CA ALA A 108 6.23 2.13 0.95
C ALA A 108 5.44 2.54 2.20
N ILE A 109 4.49 1.71 2.65
CA ILE A 109 3.72 1.96 3.87
C ILE A 109 4.65 2.00 5.09
N LYS A 110 5.55 1.03 5.24
CA LYS A 110 6.46 0.93 6.40
C LYS A 110 7.54 2.02 6.44
N ASN A 111 7.87 2.62 5.31
CA ASN A 111 8.71 3.82 5.27
C ASN A 111 7.95 5.07 5.72
N THR A 112 6.62 5.03 5.69
CA THR A 112 5.73 6.15 6.01
C THR A 112 5.24 6.10 7.46
N VAL A 113 4.90 4.91 7.94
CA VAL A 113 4.42 4.66 9.30
C VAL A 113 5.14 3.49 9.95
N LYS A 114 5.22 3.47 11.28
CA LYS A 114 5.82 2.36 12.04
C LYS A 114 5.19 1.00 11.67
N GLY A 115 3.88 1.00 11.40
CA GLY A 115 3.11 -0.20 11.12
C GLY A 115 3.07 -1.18 12.30
N PHE A 116 2.63 -2.39 12.02
CA PHE A 116 2.57 -3.50 12.98
C PHE A 116 3.15 -4.79 12.36
N PRO A 117 3.55 -5.76 13.19
CA PRO A 117 4.02 -7.07 12.71
C PRO A 117 2.98 -7.78 11.86
N ARG A 118 3.42 -8.54 10.86
CA ARG A 118 2.53 -9.35 10.01
C ARG A 118 1.55 -10.13 10.89
N PRO A 119 0.23 -10.01 10.69
CA PRO A 119 -0.75 -10.75 11.47
C PRO A 119 -0.72 -12.24 11.07
N LEU A 120 -1.31 -13.10 11.89
CA LEU A 120 -1.54 -14.50 11.48
C LEU A 120 -2.60 -14.54 10.39
N LEU A 121 -2.20 -14.91 9.17
CA LEU A 121 -3.08 -15.02 8.02
C LEU A 121 -3.48 -16.47 7.77
N ASN A 122 -4.77 -16.72 7.60
CA ASN A 122 -5.26 -18.02 7.16
C ASN A 122 -5.46 -18.04 5.65
N LEU A 123 -4.48 -18.63 4.95
CA LEU A 123 -4.48 -18.78 3.50
C LEU A 123 -4.82 -20.22 3.08
N SER A 124 -5.41 -21.01 3.97
CA SER A 124 -5.79 -22.39 3.65
C SER A 124 -6.88 -22.47 2.59
N ALA A 125 -6.87 -23.55 1.80
CA ALA A 125 -7.95 -23.81 0.83
C ALA A 125 -9.34 -23.82 1.47
N ALA A 126 -9.46 -24.32 2.71
CA ALA A 126 -10.73 -24.31 3.46
C ALA A 126 -11.26 -22.89 3.73
N SER A 127 -10.38 -21.92 3.98
CA SER A 127 -10.78 -20.51 4.15
C SER A 127 -11.38 -19.95 2.86
N PHE A 128 -10.74 -20.21 1.72
CA PHE A 128 -11.24 -19.79 0.41
C PHE A 128 -12.52 -20.55 0.02
N ALA A 129 -12.61 -21.84 0.31
CA ALA A 129 -13.82 -22.63 0.11
C ALA A 129 -15.01 -22.00 0.85
N THR A 130 -14.83 -21.62 2.12
CA THR A 130 -15.89 -20.96 2.91
C THR A 130 -16.40 -19.69 2.25
N VAL A 131 -15.49 -18.85 1.72
CA VAL A 131 -15.86 -17.61 1.03
C VAL A 131 -16.65 -17.91 -0.25
N MET A 132 -16.21 -18.89 -1.02
CA MET A 132 -16.87 -19.27 -2.27
C MET A 132 -18.23 -19.93 -2.00
N ASP A 133 -18.32 -20.83 -1.02
CA ASP A 133 -19.57 -21.47 -0.63
C ASP A 133 -20.63 -20.43 -0.22
N ASN A 134 -20.21 -19.41 0.54
CA ASN A 134 -21.07 -18.29 0.90
C ASN A 134 -21.52 -17.47 -0.32
N ALA A 135 -20.61 -17.21 -1.26
CA ALA A 135 -20.94 -16.49 -2.50
C ALA A 135 -21.92 -17.28 -3.38
N PHE A 136 -21.84 -18.61 -3.38
CA PHE A 136 -22.75 -19.49 -4.13
C PHE A 136 -24.00 -19.90 -3.33
N GLY A 137 -24.08 -19.57 -2.05
CA GLY A 137 -25.18 -19.94 -1.14
C GLY A 137 -25.27 -21.43 -0.82
N LYS A 138 -24.22 -22.21 -1.12
CA LYS A 138 -24.14 -23.65 -0.85
C LYS A 138 -22.69 -24.14 -0.90
N PRO A 139 -22.36 -25.26 -0.23
CA PRO A 139 -21.08 -25.93 -0.42
C PRO A 139 -20.84 -26.33 -1.88
N LEU A 140 -19.65 -26.03 -2.39
CA LEU A 140 -19.19 -26.50 -3.69
C LEU A 140 -18.62 -27.92 -3.58
N GLU A 141 -18.86 -28.74 -4.62
CA GLU A 141 -18.30 -30.09 -4.73
C GLU A 141 -17.53 -30.24 -6.05
N PRO A 142 -16.19 -30.42 -6.02
CA PRO A 142 -15.34 -30.37 -4.83
C PRO A 142 -15.25 -28.95 -4.22
N PRO A 143 -14.84 -28.82 -2.93
CA PRO A 143 -14.64 -27.52 -2.31
C PRO A 143 -13.66 -26.65 -3.12
N PHE A 144 -13.92 -25.35 -3.18
CA PHE A 144 -13.05 -24.45 -3.93
C PHE A 144 -11.64 -24.41 -3.31
N ASP A 145 -10.64 -24.64 -4.15
CA ASP A 145 -9.25 -24.63 -3.76
C ASP A 145 -8.47 -23.65 -4.66
N PRO A 146 -7.96 -22.54 -4.10
CA PRO A 146 -7.34 -21.48 -4.88
C PRO A 146 -6.03 -21.94 -5.55
N TYR A 147 -5.41 -23.01 -5.06
CA TYR A 147 -4.09 -23.45 -5.53
C TYR A 147 -4.18 -24.62 -6.53
N ALA A 148 -5.39 -25.14 -6.80
CA ALA A 148 -5.59 -26.33 -7.63
C ALA A 148 -5.29 -26.09 -9.12
N SER A 149 -5.48 -24.87 -9.62
CA SER A 149 -5.25 -24.49 -11.02
C SER A 149 -5.01 -22.99 -11.16
N GLY A 150 -4.48 -22.56 -12.31
CA GLY A 150 -4.37 -21.14 -12.65
C GLY A 150 -5.70 -20.40 -12.63
N LEU A 151 -6.78 -21.02 -13.11
CA LEU A 151 -8.12 -20.42 -13.09
C LEU A 151 -8.61 -20.19 -11.65
N ASN A 152 -8.47 -21.20 -10.78
CA ASN A 152 -8.87 -21.06 -9.38
C ASN A 152 -8.04 -19.97 -8.68
N PHE A 153 -6.74 -19.91 -8.97
CA PHE A 153 -5.87 -18.92 -8.36
C PHE A 153 -6.23 -17.49 -8.81
N LEU A 154 -6.57 -17.31 -10.10
CA LEU A 154 -7.02 -16.03 -10.62
C LEU A 154 -8.38 -15.62 -10.03
N LEU A 155 -9.33 -16.55 -9.90
CA LEU A 155 -10.60 -16.28 -9.22
C LEU A 155 -10.38 -15.86 -7.76
N ALA A 156 -9.52 -16.57 -7.03
CA ALA A 156 -9.16 -16.21 -5.67
C ALA A 156 -8.46 -14.84 -5.58
N SER A 157 -7.60 -14.51 -6.56
CA SER A 157 -6.95 -13.21 -6.66
C SER A 157 -7.91 -12.06 -6.93
N TYR A 158 -9.13 -12.32 -7.42
CA TYR A 158 -10.15 -11.30 -7.61
C TYR A 158 -11.02 -11.10 -6.35
N VAL A 159 -11.12 -12.13 -5.50
CA VAL A 159 -11.84 -12.07 -4.23
C VAL A 159 -11.11 -11.19 -3.20
N ILE A 160 -9.77 -11.21 -3.18
CA ILE A 160 -8.95 -10.48 -2.20
C ILE A 160 -9.03 -8.94 -2.38
N PRO A 161 -8.86 -8.37 -3.60
CA PRO A 161 -8.87 -6.92 -3.81
C PRO A 161 -10.24 -6.26 -3.64
N TYR A 162 -11.34 -7.03 -3.72
CA TYR A 162 -12.69 -6.49 -3.49
C TYR A 162 -12.88 -6.02 -2.03
N VAL A 163 -12.21 -6.69 -1.09
CA VAL A 163 -12.11 -6.22 0.31
C VAL A 163 -11.14 -5.03 0.40
N GLY A 164 -10.09 -5.02 -0.43
CA GLY A 164 -9.12 -3.93 -0.55
C GLY A 164 -9.71 -2.58 -0.93
N LEU A 165 -10.49 -2.53 -2.02
CA LEU A 165 -11.07 -1.30 -2.56
C LEU A 165 -11.95 -0.57 -1.53
N THR A 166 -12.67 -1.31 -0.67
CA THR A 166 -13.50 -0.69 0.39
C THR A 166 -12.65 -0.01 1.48
N GLY A 167 -11.47 -0.54 1.78
CA GLY A 167 -10.54 0.07 2.73
C GLY A 167 -9.90 1.33 2.21
N TYR A 168 -9.35 1.26 1.00
CA TYR A 168 -8.63 2.37 0.37
C TYR A 168 -9.54 3.55 0.06
N VAL A 169 -10.73 3.30 -0.53
CA VAL A 169 -11.73 4.36 -0.78
C VAL A 169 -12.25 4.94 0.53
N GLY A 170 -12.45 4.11 1.55
CA GLY A 170 -12.87 4.54 2.89
C GLY A 170 -11.84 5.39 3.62
N ALA A 171 -10.54 5.08 3.46
CA ALA A 171 -9.44 5.79 4.09
C ALA A 171 -9.09 7.11 3.38
N ASN A 172 -9.08 7.14 2.04
CA ASN A 172 -8.60 8.30 1.27
C ASN A 172 -9.34 9.61 1.59
N SER A 173 -10.67 9.53 1.77
CA SER A 173 -11.50 10.69 2.11
C SER A 173 -11.27 11.23 3.53
N LYS A 174 -10.61 10.46 4.40
CA LYS A 174 -10.43 10.74 5.83
C LYS A 174 -9.00 11.08 6.23
N LEU A 175 -8.02 10.90 5.32
CA LEU A 175 -6.64 11.28 5.58
C LEU A 175 -6.50 12.80 5.63
N GLU A 176 -5.78 13.31 6.61
CA GLU A 176 -5.56 14.75 6.81
C GLU A 176 -4.15 15.16 6.38
N GLY A 177 -3.14 14.34 6.69
CA GLY A 177 -1.72 14.59 6.45
C GLY A 177 -1.27 14.37 5.00
N ALA A 178 -0.41 15.27 4.52
CA ALA A 178 0.14 15.21 3.16
C ALA A 178 1.01 13.96 2.91
N ILE A 179 1.73 13.49 3.94
CA ILE A 179 2.58 12.29 3.86
C ILE A 179 1.71 11.04 3.75
N SER A 180 0.66 10.93 4.57
CA SER A 180 -0.30 9.82 4.57
C SER A 180 -1.02 9.72 3.23
N LYS A 181 -1.48 10.87 2.70
CA LYS A 181 -2.07 10.95 1.36
C LYS A 181 -1.11 10.45 0.30
N ARG A 182 0.15 10.93 0.30
CA ARG A 182 1.16 10.50 -0.67
C ARG A 182 1.39 8.99 -0.65
N GLY A 183 1.54 8.39 0.53
CA GLY A 183 1.69 6.93 0.65
C GLY A 183 0.49 6.17 0.10
N LEU A 184 -0.73 6.64 0.37
CA LEU A 184 -1.95 6.03 -0.19
C LEU A 184 -2.05 6.21 -1.71
N TRP A 185 -1.68 7.39 -2.23
CA TRP A 185 -1.68 7.69 -3.67
C TRP A 185 -0.64 6.90 -4.46
N GLU A 186 0.42 6.39 -3.83
CA GLU A 186 1.36 5.46 -4.47
C GLU A 186 0.73 4.07 -4.68
N ILE A 187 -0.29 3.71 -3.89
CA ILE A 187 -0.97 2.41 -3.90
C ILE A 187 -2.25 2.44 -4.76
N LEU A 188 -3.00 3.55 -4.70
CA LEU A 188 -4.30 3.74 -5.37
C LEU A 188 -4.36 3.50 -6.90
N PRO A 189 -3.32 3.75 -7.72
CA PRO A 189 -3.40 3.58 -9.18
C PRO A 189 -3.67 2.14 -9.65
N PHE A 190 -3.55 1.14 -8.76
CA PHE A 190 -3.56 -0.28 -9.12
C PHE A 190 -4.76 -1.06 -8.58
N ILE A 191 -5.56 -0.46 -7.68
CA ILE A 191 -6.70 -1.11 -7.04
C ILE A 191 -8.02 -0.87 -7.79
N GLY A 192 -8.04 0.06 -8.76
CA GLY A 192 -9.22 0.32 -9.58
C GLY A 192 -8.96 1.25 -10.75
N ARG A 193 -8.73 0.65 -11.92
CA ARG A 193 -9.19 1.20 -13.20
C ARG A 193 -9.97 0.13 -13.94
#